data_AF-A0A501PR18-F1
#
_entry.id   AF-A0A501PR18-F1
#
_cell.length_a   1.000
_cell.length_b   1.000
_cell.length_c   1.000
_cell.angle_alpha   90.00
_cell.angle_beta   90.00
_cell.angle_gamma   90.00
#
_symmetry.space_group_name_H-M   'P 1'
#
loop_
_entity.id
_entity.type
_entity.pdbx_description
1 polymer ?
#
loop_
_entity_poly.entity_id
_entity_poly.type
_entity_poly.pdbx_seq_one_letter_code
_entity_poly.pdbx_strand_id
1 'polypeptide(L)'
;MSSETKKIATPIDSATVILVRDGYDGLEVLVGERHGDIKFAGGARVFPGGKVDPLDKKAELEWAGETEEKLPEQFRGLRFTAIREVFEETGLIIAKKNGYSLTEDQRAAIDREYRDRVHYQGMGLLDFMKENGLGPDLEACVPFAHWITPVARPKRFDTRFFVCEAPEGQVAKADGQEIIDVIWATPTRIIEEADGTLMFPTLMNLKKIAEFGSVRELMEDTAGREIVTVLPEIRKNEAGEVRIVAEEAGYGSVDQNSVHPGISKD
;
A
#
# COMPACT_ATOMS: atom_id res chain seq x y z
N MET A 1 -5.67 42.09 14.00
CA MET A 1 -5.49 41.07 12.94
C MET A 1 -5.94 39.75 13.53
N SER A 2 -7.11 39.27 13.13
CA SER A 2 -7.68 38.01 13.63
C SER A 2 -6.81 36.86 13.11
N SER A 3 -6.16 36.11 14.00
CA SER A 3 -5.54 34.84 13.64
C SER A 3 -6.65 33.84 13.38
N GLU A 4 -7.08 33.71 12.13
CA GLU A 4 -7.93 32.59 11.73
C GLU A 4 -7.15 31.30 12.01
N THR A 5 -7.58 30.57 13.04
CA THR A 5 -7.11 29.20 13.30
C THR A 5 -7.51 28.36 12.10
N LYS A 6 -6.58 28.13 11.17
CA LYS A 6 -6.82 27.30 9.99
C LYS A 6 -7.27 25.92 10.46
N LYS A 7 -8.51 25.54 10.16
CA LYS A 7 -9.10 24.25 10.56
C LYS A 7 -8.25 23.12 9.99
N ILE A 8 -7.67 22.30 10.86
CA ILE A 8 -6.87 21.12 10.45
C ILE A 8 -7.83 20.11 9.81
N ALA A 9 -7.50 19.65 8.60
CA ALA A 9 -8.30 18.64 7.90
C ALA A 9 -8.25 17.31 8.65
N THR A 10 -9.40 16.64 8.79
CA THR A 10 -9.47 15.26 9.28
C THR A 10 -8.83 14.34 8.25
N PRO A 11 -7.92 13.43 8.65
CA PRO A 11 -7.30 12.51 7.71
C PRO A 11 -8.31 11.45 7.25
N ILE A 12 -8.17 11.00 6.01
CA ILE A 12 -9.00 9.96 5.39
C ILE A 12 -8.32 8.61 5.63
N ASP A 13 -9.06 7.63 6.17
CA ASP A 13 -8.55 6.26 6.33
C ASP A 13 -8.19 5.65 4.97
N SER A 14 -7.01 5.03 4.92
CA SER A 14 -6.50 4.36 3.71
C SER A 14 -5.63 3.16 4.07
N ALA A 15 -5.52 2.22 3.14
CA ALA A 15 -4.57 1.13 3.19
C ALA A 15 -3.63 1.18 1.98
N THR A 16 -2.36 0.83 2.19
CA THR A 16 -1.36 0.71 1.12
C THR A 16 -0.67 -0.63 1.25
N VAL A 17 -0.40 -1.27 0.12
CA VAL A 17 0.13 -2.62 0.07
C VAL A 17 1.50 -2.66 -0.54
N ILE A 18 2.46 -3.12 0.25
CA ILE A 18 3.80 -3.44 -0.21
C ILE A 18 3.80 -4.92 -0.55
N LEU A 19 3.44 -5.22 -1.80
CA LEU A 19 3.48 -6.56 -2.35
C LEU A 19 4.94 -7.00 -2.53
N VAL A 20 5.29 -8.16 -1.97
CA VAL A 20 6.66 -8.69 -1.98
C VAL A 20 6.72 -10.09 -2.58
N ARG A 21 7.86 -10.41 -3.20
CA ARG A 21 8.21 -11.76 -3.63
C ARG A 21 9.72 -11.96 -3.57
N ASP A 22 10.15 -13.21 -3.50
CA ASP A 22 11.57 -13.55 -3.71
C ASP A 22 11.86 -13.52 -5.22
N GLY A 23 12.75 -12.63 -5.63
CA GLY A 23 13.26 -12.50 -6.99
C GLY A 23 14.65 -13.11 -7.15
N TYR A 24 15.22 -12.97 -8.35
CA TYR A 24 16.55 -13.51 -8.65
C TYR A 24 17.67 -12.80 -7.85
N ASP A 25 17.57 -11.48 -7.71
CA ASP A 25 18.55 -10.64 -7.02
C ASP A 25 18.17 -10.36 -5.54
N GLY A 26 17.23 -11.14 -4.98
CA GLY A 26 16.72 -10.99 -3.62
C GLY A 26 15.26 -10.52 -3.59
N LEU A 27 14.86 -9.93 -2.46
CA LEU A 27 13.50 -9.43 -2.25
C LEU A 27 13.11 -8.37 -3.29
N GLU A 28 12.02 -8.60 -4.01
CA GLU A 28 11.40 -7.66 -4.94
C GLU A 28 10.09 -7.12 -4.38
N VAL A 29 9.78 -5.86 -4.68
CA VAL A 29 8.48 -5.23 -4.40
C VAL A 29 7.77 -4.88 -5.69
N LEU A 30 6.43 -4.95 -5.69
CA LEU A 30 5.62 -4.46 -6.80
C LEU A 30 5.38 -2.96 -6.64
N VAL A 31 5.68 -2.20 -7.69
CA VAL A 31 5.29 -0.79 -7.79
C VAL A 31 4.58 -0.52 -9.11
N GLY A 32 3.51 0.28 -9.03
CA GLY A 32 2.79 0.81 -10.17
C GLY A 32 3.33 2.17 -10.61
N GLU A 33 3.19 2.48 -11.89
CA GLU A 33 3.34 3.83 -12.43
C GLU A 33 1.95 4.45 -12.63
N ARG A 34 1.70 5.58 -11.97
CA ARG A 34 0.40 6.26 -12.11
C ARG A 34 0.28 6.95 -13.47
N HIS A 35 -0.94 6.95 -14.01
CA HIS A 35 -1.33 7.79 -15.13
C HIS A 35 -1.17 9.27 -14.75
N GLY A 36 -0.07 9.90 -15.15
CA GLY A 36 0.16 11.33 -14.91
C GLY A 36 -0.15 12.18 -16.13
N ASP A 37 -0.92 13.26 -15.94
CA ASP A 37 -0.70 14.48 -16.72
C ASP A 37 0.71 14.99 -16.37
N ILE A 38 1.53 15.31 -17.38
CA ILE A 38 2.96 15.72 -17.29
C ILE A 38 3.26 16.80 -16.23
N LYS A 39 2.23 17.51 -15.72
CA LYS A 39 2.35 18.55 -14.68
C LYS A 39 2.42 18.05 -13.23
N PHE A 40 2.17 16.75 -12.95
CA PHE A 40 2.05 16.23 -11.57
C PHE A 40 2.75 14.89 -11.35
N ALA A 41 4.03 14.81 -11.73
CA ALA A 41 4.84 13.61 -11.59
C ALA A 41 4.30 12.41 -12.39
N GLY A 42 4.09 12.62 -13.70
CA GLY A 42 3.96 11.48 -14.62
C GLY A 42 5.21 10.62 -14.49
N GLY A 43 5.03 9.33 -14.15
CA GLY A 43 6.13 8.42 -13.85
C GLY A 43 6.35 8.10 -12.35
N ALA A 44 5.60 8.71 -11.42
CA ALA A 44 5.79 8.44 -9.99
C ALA A 44 5.46 6.97 -9.66
N ARG A 45 6.46 6.26 -9.10
CA ARG A 45 6.28 4.89 -8.58
C ARG A 45 5.48 4.92 -7.29
N VAL A 46 4.41 4.13 -7.24
CA VAL A 46 3.52 3.98 -6.09
C VAL A 46 3.30 2.52 -5.74
N PHE A 47 3.03 2.26 -4.47
CA PHE A 47 2.46 0.99 -4.05
C PHE A 47 0.95 0.99 -4.31
N PRO A 48 0.34 -0.18 -4.62
CA PRO A 48 -1.10 -0.31 -4.66
C PRO A 48 -1.76 0.15 -3.37
N GLY A 49 -2.90 0.81 -3.46
CA GLY A 49 -3.62 1.22 -2.27
C GLY A 49 -4.55 2.39 -2.46
N GLY A 50 -5.52 2.49 -1.57
CA GLY A 50 -6.55 3.48 -1.67
C GLY A 50 -7.31 3.67 -0.37
N LYS A 51 -8.45 4.33 -0.48
CA LYS A 51 -9.29 4.67 0.66
C LYS A 51 -10.02 3.44 1.14
N VAL A 52 -10.32 3.42 2.43
CA VAL A 52 -11.18 2.37 2.98
C VAL A 52 -12.60 2.56 2.45
N ASP A 53 -13.15 1.50 1.85
CA ASP A 53 -14.54 1.46 1.43
C ASP A 53 -15.44 0.94 2.58
N PRO A 54 -16.65 1.47 2.78
CA PRO A 54 -17.62 0.90 3.73
C PRO A 54 -17.86 -0.61 3.54
N LEU A 55 -17.78 -1.13 2.31
CA LEU A 55 -17.90 -2.54 2.00
C LEU A 55 -16.71 -3.36 2.53
N ASP A 56 -15.51 -2.78 2.66
CA ASP A 56 -14.35 -3.46 3.26
C ASP A 56 -14.58 -3.68 4.76
N LYS A 57 -15.11 -2.66 5.46
CA LYS A 57 -15.47 -2.77 6.88
C LYS A 57 -16.60 -3.78 7.10
N LYS A 58 -17.60 -3.78 6.21
CA LYS A 58 -18.68 -4.76 6.23
C LYS A 58 -18.15 -6.18 5.99
N ALA A 59 -17.21 -6.35 5.05
CA ALA A 59 -16.61 -7.64 4.74
C ALA A 59 -15.89 -8.25 5.95
N GLU A 60 -15.16 -7.44 6.73
CA GLU A 60 -14.54 -7.91 7.97
C GLU A 60 -15.57 -8.45 8.97
N LEU A 61 -16.69 -7.75 9.15
CA LEU A 61 -17.75 -8.16 10.09
C LEU A 61 -18.48 -9.43 9.65
N GLU A 62 -18.60 -9.65 8.34
CA GLU A 62 -19.30 -10.79 7.76
C GLU A 62 -18.39 -11.99 7.46
N TRP A 63 -17.07 -11.81 7.53
CA TRP A 63 -16.13 -12.89 7.27
C TRP A 63 -16.19 -13.94 8.37
N ALA A 64 -16.57 -15.16 7.99
CA ALA A 64 -16.73 -16.28 8.90
C ALA A 64 -15.47 -17.14 9.05
N GLY A 65 -14.38 -16.82 8.34
CA GLY A 65 -13.12 -17.54 8.43
C GLY A 65 -12.33 -17.17 9.69
N GLU A 66 -11.29 -17.95 9.97
CA GLU A 66 -10.40 -17.66 11.09
C GLU A 66 -9.66 -16.34 10.82
N THR A 67 -9.59 -15.51 11.86
CA THR A 67 -8.68 -14.37 11.91
C THR A 67 -7.61 -14.76 12.93
N GLU A 68 -6.61 -15.52 12.49
CA GLU A 68 -5.60 -16.13 13.38
C GLU A 68 -4.91 -15.11 14.30
N GLU A 69 -4.89 -13.82 13.91
CA GLU A 69 -4.37 -12.72 14.70
C GLU A 69 -5.43 -11.70 15.12
N LYS A 70 -5.40 -11.31 16.40
CA LYS A 70 -5.96 -10.04 16.83
C LYS A 70 -5.06 -8.91 16.33
N LEU A 71 -5.35 -8.41 15.13
CA LEU A 71 -4.75 -7.17 14.63
C LEU A 71 -4.88 -6.04 15.67
N PRO A 72 -3.88 -5.15 15.76
CA PRO A 72 -4.04 -3.90 16.49
C PRO A 72 -5.32 -3.18 16.03
N GLU A 73 -6.03 -2.55 16.96
CA GLU A 73 -7.35 -1.96 16.68
C GLU A 73 -7.32 -1.01 15.47
N GLN A 74 -6.23 -0.26 15.32
CA GLN A 74 -6.02 0.69 14.22
C GLN A 74 -5.81 0.05 12.84
N PHE A 75 -5.68 -1.28 12.74
CA PHE A 75 -5.54 -2.03 11.48
C PHE A 75 -6.77 -2.85 11.10
N ARG A 76 -7.80 -2.90 11.96
CA ARG A 76 -9.04 -3.67 11.69
C ARG A 76 -9.77 -3.15 10.45
N GLY A 77 -10.21 -4.07 9.62
CA GLY A 77 -10.94 -3.84 8.36
C GLY A 77 -10.05 -3.50 7.19
N LEU A 78 -8.80 -3.10 7.44
CA LEU A 78 -7.90 -2.59 6.42
C LEU A 78 -7.21 -3.70 5.62
N ARG A 79 -7.19 -4.95 6.09
CA ARG A 79 -6.76 -6.11 5.28
C ARG A 79 -7.68 -6.33 4.08
N PHE A 80 -8.99 -6.12 4.24
CA PHE A 80 -9.95 -6.22 3.13
C PHE A 80 -9.72 -5.08 2.11
N THR A 81 -9.51 -3.85 2.59
CA THR A 81 -9.09 -2.75 1.72
C THR A 81 -7.80 -3.08 0.97
N ALA A 82 -6.77 -3.58 1.66
CA ALA A 82 -5.50 -3.96 1.05
C ALA A 82 -5.68 -4.99 -0.09
N ILE A 83 -6.41 -6.08 0.17
CA ILE A 83 -6.64 -7.13 -0.82
C ILE A 83 -7.47 -6.61 -2.01
N ARG A 84 -8.48 -5.77 -1.75
CA ARG A 84 -9.30 -5.15 -2.79
C ARG A 84 -8.44 -4.28 -3.72
N GLU A 85 -7.68 -3.35 -3.16
CA GLU A 85 -6.83 -2.42 -3.93
C GLU A 85 -5.77 -3.17 -4.76
N VAL A 86 -5.20 -4.26 -4.22
CA VAL A 86 -4.30 -5.14 -4.99
C VAL A 86 -5.00 -5.70 -6.23
N PHE A 87 -6.23 -6.21 -6.10
CA PHE A 87 -6.96 -6.74 -7.25
C PHE A 87 -7.31 -5.63 -8.25
N GLU A 88 -7.83 -4.51 -7.76
CA GLU A 88 -8.22 -3.36 -8.56
C GLU A 88 -7.05 -2.82 -9.39
N GLU A 89 -5.88 -2.59 -8.79
CA GLU A 89 -4.74 -1.95 -9.46
C GLU A 89 -3.78 -2.90 -10.16
N THR A 90 -3.75 -4.19 -9.77
CA THR A 90 -2.75 -5.15 -10.29
C THR A 90 -3.32 -6.43 -10.88
N GLY A 91 -4.62 -6.70 -10.70
CA GLY A 91 -5.27 -7.94 -11.13
C GLY A 91 -4.82 -9.20 -10.37
N LEU A 92 -3.90 -9.07 -9.40
CA LEU A 92 -3.51 -10.15 -8.50
C LEU A 92 -4.64 -10.44 -7.52
N ILE A 93 -4.83 -11.72 -7.20
CA ILE A 93 -5.89 -12.20 -6.33
C ILE A 93 -5.24 -12.88 -5.12
N ILE A 94 -5.21 -12.17 -3.99
CA ILE A 94 -4.76 -12.69 -2.68
C ILE A 94 -5.92 -13.45 -2.04
N ALA A 95 -6.09 -14.69 -2.48
CA ALA A 95 -7.15 -15.57 -2.02
C ALA A 95 -6.78 -17.04 -2.21
N LYS A 96 -7.50 -17.91 -1.51
CA LYS A 96 -7.44 -19.37 -1.67
C LYS A 96 -8.77 -19.89 -2.21
N LYS A 97 -8.72 -20.87 -3.11
CA LYS A 97 -9.86 -21.64 -3.60
C LYS A 97 -9.79 -23.04 -3.01
N ASN A 98 -10.73 -23.39 -2.14
CA ASN A 98 -10.72 -24.66 -1.40
C ASN A 98 -9.38 -24.94 -0.67
N GLY A 99 -8.73 -23.89 -0.15
CA GLY A 99 -7.44 -23.99 0.55
C GLY A 99 -6.20 -23.95 -0.35
N TYR A 100 -6.36 -23.86 -1.67
CA TYR A 100 -5.23 -23.84 -2.62
C TYR A 100 -5.11 -22.49 -3.32
N SER A 101 -3.88 -22.14 -3.71
CA SER A 101 -3.60 -20.97 -4.56
C SER A 101 -4.26 -21.10 -5.94
N LEU A 102 -4.65 -19.97 -6.53
CA LEU A 102 -5.18 -19.95 -7.89
C LEU A 102 -4.06 -20.19 -8.90
N THR A 103 -4.36 -20.93 -9.98
CA THR A 103 -3.48 -20.92 -11.16
C THR A 103 -3.60 -19.59 -11.90
N GLU A 104 -2.58 -19.25 -12.69
CA GLU A 104 -2.60 -18.07 -13.56
C GLU A 104 -3.80 -18.05 -14.52
N ASP A 105 -4.21 -19.19 -15.07
CA ASP A 105 -5.38 -19.28 -15.96
C ASP A 105 -6.70 -18.97 -15.22
N GLN A 106 -6.85 -19.48 -13.99
CA GLN A 106 -8.00 -19.19 -13.15
C GLN A 106 -8.05 -17.70 -12.80
N ARG A 107 -6.92 -17.19 -12.30
CA ARG A 107 -6.72 -15.79 -11.95
C ARG A 107 -7.06 -14.88 -13.13
N ALA A 108 -6.49 -15.13 -14.30
CA ALA A 108 -6.68 -14.31 -15.50
C ALA A 108 -8.12 -14.36 -16.03
N ALA A 109 -8.82 -15.49 -15.87
CA ALA A 109 -10.24 -15.58 -16.20
C ALA A 109 -11.09 -14.71 -15.27
N ILE A 110 -10.83 -14.77 -13.96
CA ILE A 110 -11.54 -13.98 -12.95
C ILE A 110 -11.26 -12.48 -13.13
N ASP A 111 -10.00 -12.10 -13.32
CA ASP A 111 -9.56 -10.72 -13.58
C ASP A 111 -10.36 -10.09 -14.73
N ARG A 112 -10.43 -10.76 -15.90
CA ARG A 112 -11.18 -10.27 -17.06
C ARG A 112 -12.67 -10.05 -16.82
N GLU A 113 -13.29 -10.84 -15.94
CA GLU A 113 -14.73 -10.77 -15.69
C GLU A 113 -15.09 -9.80 -14.55
N TYR A 114 -14.23 -9.70 -13.53
CA TYR A 114 -14.60 -9.09 -12.26
C TYR A 114 -13.87 -7.80 -11.93
N ARG A 115 -12.72 -7.50 -12.55
CA ARG A 115 -11.91 -6.34 -12.15
C ARG A 115 -12.69 -5.03 -12.25
N ASP A 116 -13.33 -4.77 -13.38
CA ASP A 116 -14.16 -3.58 -13.57
C ASP A 116 -15.38 -3.57 -12.65
N ARG A 117 -15.95 -4.74 -12.33
CA ARG A 117 -17.12 -4.86 -11.45
C ARG A 117 -16.77 -4.41 -10.02
N VAL A 118 -15.60 -4.84 -9.53
CA VAL A 118 -15.09 -4.46 -8.22
C VAL A 118 -14.63 -3.00 -8.22
N HIS A 119 -13.76 -2.62 -9.15
CA HIS A 119 -13.12 -1.31 -9.14
C HIS A 119 -14.07 -0.15 -9.51
N TYR A 120 -14.98 -0.34 -10.47
CA TYR A 120 -15.76 0.76 -11.06
C TYR A 120 -17.28 0.60 -10.95
N GLN A 121 -17.80 -0.59 -10.65
CA GLN A 121 -19.25 -0.84 -10.62
C GLN A 121 -19.77 -1.10 -9.20
N GLY A 122 -18.93 -0.94 -8.17
CA GLY A 122 -19.33 -0.98 -6.76
C GLY A 122 -19.59 -2.38 -6.21
N MET A 123 -19.02 -3.43 -6.83
CA MET A 123 -19.06 -4.78 -6.27
C MET A 123 -18.11 -4.89 -5.08
N GLY A 124 -18.61 -5.34 -3.92
CA GLY A 124 -17.78 -5.53 -2.73
C GLY A 124 -16.85 -6.74 -2.86
N LEU A 125 -15.67 -6.65 -2.22
CA LEU A 125 -14.66 -7.72 -2.22
C LEU A 125 -15.22 -9.08 -1.80
N LEU A 126 -16.00 -9.14 -0.72
CA LEU A 126 -16.49 -10.41 -0.19
C LEU A 126 -17.55 -11.04 -1.12
N ASP A 127 -18.37 -10.24 -1.80
CA ASP A 127 -19.34 -10.74 -2.77
C ASP A 127 -18.64 -11.27 -4.02
N PHE A 128 -17.63 -10.55 -4.51
CA PHE A 128 -16.72 -11.02 -5.56
C PHE A 128 -16.07 -12.37 -5.20
N MET A 129 -15.52 -12.50 -4.00
CA MET A 129 -14.88 -13.72 -3.53
C MET A 129 -15.88 -14.88 -3.45
N LYS A 130 -17.09 -14.64 -2.91
CA LYS A 130 -18.16 -15.64 -2.81
C LYS A 130 -18.60 -16.15 -4.18
N GLU A 131 -18.83 -15.27 -5.16
CA GLU A 131 -19.23 -15.68 -6.52
C GLU A 131 -18.19 -16.60 -7.18
N ASN A 132 -16.91 -16.45 -6.83
CA ASN A 132 -15.81 -17.23 -7.40
C ASN A 132 -15.41 -18.46 -6.56
N GLY A 133 -16.07 -18.69 -5.42
CA GLY A 133 -15.72 -19.75 -4.47
C GLY A 133 -14.35 -19.53 -3.81
N LEU A 134 -14.00 -18.28 -3.56
CA LEU A 134 -12.73 -17.85 -2.98
C LEU A 134 -12.92 -17.41 -1.52
N GLY A 135 -11.88 -17.59 -0.72
CA GLY A 135 -11.72 -16.93 0.58
C GLY A 135 -10.47 -16.03 0.55
N PRO A 136 -10.53 -14.77 1.04
CA PRO A 136 -9.37 -13.90 1.12
C PRO A 136 -8.26 -14.54 1.97
N ASP A 137 -7.02 -14.46 1.51
CA ASP A 137 -5.86 -14.96 2.25
C ASP A 137 -5.33 -13.86 3.18
N LEU A 138 -6.02 -13.66 4.31
CA LEU A 138 -5.76 -12.55 5.22
C LEU A 138 -4.39 -12.63 5.89
N GLU A 139 -3.86 -13.84 6.09
CA GLU A 139 -2.54 -14.10 6.67
C GLU A 139 -1.39 -13.68 5.74
N ALA A 140 -1.64 -13.69 4.43
CA ALA A 140 -0.66 -13.20 3.47
C ALA A 140 -0.33 -11.71 3.67
N CYS A 141 -1.18 -10.95 4.37
CA CYS A 141 -1.05 -9.51 4.57
C CYS A 141 -0.84 -9.14 6.05
N VAL A 142 0.36 -8.70 6.42
CA VAL A 142 0.71 -8.32 7.79
C VAL A 142 0.87 -6.80 7.96
N PRO A 143 0.41 -6.21 9.08
CA PRO A 143 0.66 -4.80 9.38
C PRO A 143 2.15 -4.46 9.36
N PHE A 144 2.54 -3.37 8.69
CA PHE A 144 3.95 -3.00 8.55
C PHE A 144 4.28 -1.59 9.04
N ALA A 145 3.45 -0.61 8.68
CA ALA A 145 3.67 0.78 9.08
C ALA A 145 2.36 1.56 9.17
N HIS A 146 2.39 2.70 9.87
CA HIS A 146 1.24 3.57 10.02
C HIS A 146 1.68 5.02 9.85
N TRP A 147 1.19 5.69 8.82
CA TRP A 147 1.58 7.04 8.45
C TRP A 147 0.37 7.96 8.38
N ILE A 148 0.42 9.07 9.10
CA ILE A 148 -0.57 10.14 9.01
C ILE A 148 0.06 11.32 8.29
N THR A 149 -0.62 11.81 7.26
CA THR A 149 -0.16 12.98 6.51
C THR A 149 -0.01 14.20 7.44
N PRO A 150 1.08 15.00 7.32
CA PRO A 150 1.33 16.15 8.20
C PRO A 150 0.15 17.14 8.27
N VAL A 151 -0.06 17.74 9.43
CA VAL A 151 -1.15 18.71 9.68
C VAL A 151 -1.10 19.95 8.76
N ALA A 152 0.08 20.27 8.23
CA ALA A 152 0.28 21.40 7.32
C ALA A 152 -0.26 21.14 5.90
N ARG A 153 -0.59 19.89 5.55
CA ARG A 153 -1.11 19.55 4.22
C ARG A 153 -2.65 19.64 4.20
N PRO A 154 -3.24 20.18 3.12
CA PRO A 154 -4.70 20.41 3.04
C PRO A 154 -5.48 19.10 2.90
N LYS A 155 -4.93 18.14 2.15
CA LYS A 155 -5.47 16.78 2.02
C LYS A 155 -4.62 15.85 2.86
N ARG A 156 -5.25 15.09 3.74
CA ARG A 156 -4.58 14.21 4.69
C ARG A 156 -5.14 12.80 4.61
N PHE A 157 -4.24 11.84 4.73
CA PHE A 157 -4.55 10.42 4.82
C PHE A 157 -4.01 9.86 6.13
N ASP A 158 -4.75 8.91 6.68
CA ASP A 158 -4.37 8.06 7.79
C ASP A 158 -4.14 6.65 7.20
N THR A 159 -2.90 6.42 6.76
CA THR A 159 -2.54 5.29 5.90
C THR A 159 -1.88 4.18 6.69
N ARG A 160 -2.47 2.99 6.65
CA ARG A 160 -1.88 1.76 7.19
C ARG A 160 -1.25 0.98 6.05
N PHE A 161 0.02 0.69 6.19
CA PHE A 161 0.76 -0.12 5.25
C PHE A 161 0.71 -1.58 5.68
N PHE A 162 0.43 -2.46 4.73
CA PHE A 162 0.58 -3.89 4.86
C PHE A 162 1.75 -4.34 3.98
N VAL A 163 2.55 -5.28 4.48
CA VAL A 163 3.35 -6.13 3.60
C VAL A 163 2.47 -7.32 3.23
N CYS A 164 2.36 -7.63 1.94
CA CYS A 164 1.66 -8.82 1.49
C CYS A 164 2.56 -9.70 0.64
N GLU A 165 2.61 -11.00 0.91
CA GLU A 165 3.25 -11.96 0.02
C GLU A 165 2.45 -12.10 -1.28
N ALA A 166 3.14 -11.99 -2.41
CA ALA A 166 2.52 -12.12 -3.72
C ALA A 166 2.04 -13.56 -3.95
N PRO A 167 0.83 -13.76 -4.50
CA PRO A 167 0.35 -15.10 -4.78
C PRO A 167 1.20 -15.77 -5.86
N GLU A 168 1.72 -16.96 -5.54
CA GLU A 168 2.64 -17.69 -6.42
C GLU A 168 2.04 -17.95 -7.81
N GLY A 169 2.84 -17.74 -8.84
CA GLY A 169 2.50 -18.04 -10.23
C GLY A 169 1.54 -17.05 -10.91
N GLN A 170 1.00 -16.06 -10.19
CA GLN A 170 0.14 -15.04 -10.80
C GLN A 170 0.95 -13.92 -11.47
N VAL A 171 0.46 -13.40 -12.60
CA VAL A 171 1.10 -12.29 -13.32
C VAL A 171 0.38 -10.97 -13.06
N ALA A 172 1.06 -10.02 -12.42
CA ALA A 172 0.54 -8.67 -12.19
C ALA A 172 0.34 -7.91 -13.51
N LYS A 173 -0.77 -7.17 -13.62
CA LYS A 173 -1.12 -6.31 -14.76
C LYS A 173 -1.78 -5.04 -14.27
N ALA A 174 -1.27 -3.90 -14.71
CA ALA A 174 -1.89 -2.60 -14.47
C ALA A 174 -3.36 -2.59 -14.96
N ASP A 175 -4.22 -1.79 -14.33
CA ASP A 175 -5.62 -1.60 -14.74
C ASP A 175 -5.72 -0.77 -16.04
N GLY A 176 -4.67 0.00 -16.35
CA GLY A 176 -4.56 0.81 -17.55
C GLY A 176 -5.27 2.16 -17.46
N GLN A 177 -5.89 2.51 -16.33
CA GLN A 177 -6.56 3.78 -16.12
C GLN A 177 -5.87 4.60 -15.03
N GLU A 178 -5.79 4.10 -13.79
CA GLU A 178 -5.08 4.75 -12.69
C GLU A 178 -3.59 4.40 -12.71
N ILE A 179 -3.27 3.12 -12.89
CA ILE A 179 -1.93 2.60 -13.06
C ILE A 179 -1.76 2.19 -14.51
N ILE A 180 -0.71 2.68 -15.16
CA ILE A 180 -0.43 2.40 -16.58
C ILE A 180 0.61 1.31 -16.80
N ASP A 181 1.42 1.05 -15.77
CA ASP A 181 2.44 0.01 -15.79
C ASP A 181 2.71 -0.51 -14.37
N VAL A 182 3.15 -1.76 -14.25
CA VAL A 182 3.56 -2.35 -12.97
C VAL A 182 4.88 -3.10 -13.16
N ILE A 183 5.81 -2.93 -12.23
CA ILE A 183 7.10 -3.61 -12.25
C ILE A 183 7.37 -4.29 -10.92
N TRP A 184 8.08 -5.41 -11.00
CA TRP A 184 8.77 -6.02 -9.87
C TRP A 184 10.24 -5.60 -9.94
N ALA A 185 10.76 -5.08 -8.85
CA ALA A 185 12.16 -4.70 -8.73
C ALA A 185 12.59 -4.70 -7.26
N THR A 186 13.90 -4.75 -7.01
CA THR A 186 14.43 -4.61 -5.65
C THR A 186 14.12 -3.20 -5.12
N PRO A 187 13.92 -3.03 -3.80
CA PRO A 187 13.66 -1.72 -3.21
C PRO A 187 14.74 -0.69 -3.56
N THR A 188 16.01 -1.08 -3.51
CA THR A 188 17.16 -0.24 -3.86
C THR A 188 17.07 0.27 -5.30
N ARG A 189 16.79 -0.62 -6.25
CA ARG A 189 16.64 -0.26 -7.66
C ARG A 189 15.52 0.75 -7.87
N ILE A 190 14.37 0.57 -7.20
CA ILE A 190 13.24 1.50 -7.31
C ILE A 190 13.62 2.89 -6.77
N ILE A 191 14.34 2.94 -5.65
CA ILE A 191 14.81 4.20 -5.06
C ILE A 191 15.75 4.93 -6.03
N GLU A 192 16.70 4.21 -6.62
CA GLU A 192 17.68 4.76 -7.56
C GLU A 192 17.02 5.24 -8.86
N GLU A 193 16.17 4.42 -9.48
CA GLU A 193 15.52 4.75 -10.75
C GLU A 193 14.49 5.88 -10.62
N ALA A 194 13.90 6.07 -9.43
CA ALA A 194 12.90 7.11 -9.23
C ALA A 194 13.49 8.52 -9.13
N ASP A 195 14.81 8.68 -8.98
CA ASP A 195 15.52 9.97 -9.01
C ASP A 195 14.82 11.09 -8.20
N GLY A 196 14.48 10.77 -6.94
CA GLY A 196 13.85 11.72 -6.00
C GLY A 196 12.36 12.00 -6.22
N THR A 197 11.69 11.30 -7.15
CA THR A 197 10.25 11.48 -7.42
C THR A 197 9.33 10.71 -6.48
N LEU A 198 9.87 9.82 -5.64
CA LEU A 198 9.10 9.04 -4.67
C LEU A 198 8.46 9.93 -3.61
N MET A 199 7.21 9.66 -3.30
CA MET A 199 6.57 10.22 -2.11
C MET A 199 7.32 9.79 -0.85
N PHE A 200 7.37 10.69 0.13
CA PHE A 200 8.15 10.46 1.34
C PHE A 200 7.84 9.15 2.07
N PRO A 201 6.57 8.78 2.35
CA PRO A 201 6.29 7.48 2.95
C PRO A 201 6.75 6.30 2.07
N THR A 202 6.61 6.39 0.74
CA THR A 202 7.05 5.35 -0.19
C THR A 202 8.56 5.13 -0.08
N LEU A 203 9.35 6.22 -0.14
CA LEU A 203 10.81 6.16 0.01
C LEU A 203 11.22 5.52 1.35
N MET A 204 10.61 5.96 2.45
CA MET A 204 10.99 5.48 3.78
C MET A 204 10.65 4.00 3.98
N ASN A 205 9.49 3.54 3.50
CA ASN A 205 9.14 2.12 3.54
C ASN A 205 10.04 1.29 2.60
N LEU A 206 10.39 1.77 1.41
CA LEU A 206 11.34 1.08 0.53
C LEU A 206 12.72 0.93 1.19
N LYS A 207 13.24 1.98 1.83
CA LYS A 207 14.52 1.91 2.57
C LYS A 207 14.49 0.88 3.68
N LYS A 208 13.40 0.85 4.44
CA LYS A 208 13.21 -0.12 5.53
C LYS A 208 13.13 -1.55 4.99
N ILE A 209 12.46 -1.77 3.87
CA ILE A 209 12.34 -3.10 3.25
C ILE A 209 13.66 -3.53 2.60
N ALA A 210 14.48 -2.59 2.13
CA ALA A 210 15.81 -2.88 1.57
C ALA A 210 16.78 -3.53 2.58
N GLU A 211 16.45 -3.53 3.87
CA GLU A 211 17.25 -4.17 4.93
C GLU A 211 17.08 -5.70 4.95
N PHE A 212 16.07 -6.25 4.26
CA PHE A 212 15.77 -7.68 4.26
C PHE A 212 16.19 -8.36 2.95
N GLY A 213 16.67 -9.60 3.05
CA GLY A 213 17.12 -10.39 1.90
C GLY A 213 16.04 -11.28 1.27
N SER A 214 14.95 -11.56 1.99
CA SER A 214 13.89 -12.47 1.52
C SER A 214 12.52 -12.13 2.11
N VAL A 215 11.46 -12.65 1.47
CA VAL A 215 10.08 -12.50 1.96
C VAL A 215 9.95 -13.09 3.36
N ARG A 216 10.52 -14.28 3.58
CA ARG A 216 10.48 -14.96 4.87
C ARG A 216 11.06 -14.09 5.99
N GLU A 217 12.25 -13.54 5.77
CA GLU A 217 12.93 -12.70 6.76
C GLU A 217 12.11 -11.45 7.09
N LEU A 218 11.55 -10.78 6.08
CA LEU A 218 10.70 -9.62 6.25
C LEU A 218 9.41 -9.96 7.02
N MET A 219 8.75 -11.06 6.67
CA MET A 219 7.51 -11.49 7.32
C MET A 219 7.76 -11.90 8.78
N GLU A 220 8.87 -12.59 9.06
CA GLU A 220 9.29 -12.95 10.42
C GLU A 220 9.64 -11.72 11.27
N ASP A 221 10.33 -10.69 10.74
CA ASP A 221 10.59 -9.43 11.47
C ASP A 221 9.33 -8.62 11.72
N THR A 222 8.44 -8.59 10.71
CA THR A 222 7.20 -7.80 10.79
C THR A 222 6.22 -8.42 11.79
N ALA A 223 6.22 -9.74 11.93
CA ALA A 223 5.39 -10.47 12.88
C ALA A 223 5.73 -10.08 14.33
N GLY A 224 4.80 -9.41 15.01
CA GLY A 224 4.93 -9.04 16.42
C GLY A 224 5.70 -7.73 16.70
N ARG A 225 6.11 -7.01 15.66
CA ARG A 225 6.72 -5.68 15.82
C ARG A 225 5.68 -4.64 16.26
N GLU A 226 6.05 -3.81 17.23
CA GLU A 226 5.24 -2.64 17.58
C GLU A 226 5.29 -1.60 16.45
N ILE A 227 4.12 -1.18 15.97
CA ILE A 227 4.00 -0.16 14.92
C ILE A 227 3.71 1.20 15.56
N VAL A 228 4.70 2.07 15.52
CA VAL A 228 4.56 3.47 15.92
C VAL A 228 3.93 4.28 14.79
N THR A 229 2.87 5.03 15.10
CA THR A 229 2.26 5.97 14.15
C THR A 229 3.21 7.10 13.80
N VAL A 230 3.54 7.23 12.52
CA VAL A 230 4.37 8.30 11.99
C VAL A 230 3.50 9.49 11.61
N LEU A 231 3.66 10.61 12.31
CA LEU A 231 3.14 11.92 11.93
C LEU A 231 4.34 12.83 11.61
N PRO A 232 4.76 12.96 10.34
CA PRO A 232 5.96 13.73 10.03
C PRO A 232 5.78 15.21 10.37
N GLU A 233 6.78 15.80 11.01
CA GLU A 233 6.86 17.25 11.13
C GLU A 233 7.50 17.84 9.87
N ILE A 234 6.94 18.94 9.38
CA ILE A 234 7.56 19.72 8.30
C ILE A 234 8.18 20.97 8.92
N ARG A 235 9.50 21.12 8.80
CA ARG A 235 10.24 22.33 9.17
C ARG A 235 10.82 22.97 7.91
N LYS A 236 10.98 24.29 7.92
CA LYS A 236 11.68 25.02 6.85
C LYS A 236 13.05 25.43 7.35
N ASN A 237 14.08 25.20 6.55
CA ASN A 237 15.43 25.71 6.75
C ASN A 237 15.94 26.39 5.46
N GLU A 238 17.19 26.84 5.46
CA GLU A 238 17.81 27.50 4.31
C GLU A 238 17.91 26.59 3.06
N ALA A 239 17.86 25.26 3.23
CA ALA A 239 17.92 24.26 2.16
C ALA A 239 16.54 23.80 1.65
N GLY A 240 15.43 24.20 2.30
CA GLY A 240 14.08 23.86 1.89
C GLY A 240 13.19 23.30 3.00
N GLU A 241 12.20 22.46 2.62
CA GLU A 241 11.34 21.73 3.57
C GLU A 241 12.05 20.46 4.03
N VAL A 242 12.26 20.33 5.34
CA VAL A 242 12.79 19.15 6.02
C VAL A 242 11.66 18.39 6.69
N ARG A 243 11.64 17.07 6.52
CA ARG A 243 10.70 16.15 7.17
C ARG A 243 11.37 15.42 8.32
N ILE A 244 10.77 15.50 9.49
CA ILE A 244 11.27 14.83 10.69
C ILE A 244 10.29 13.73 11.07
N VAL A 245 10.83 12.53 11.31
CA VAL A 245 10.11 11.34 11.77
C VAL A 245 10.67 10.96 13.13
N ALA A 246 9.82 10.45 14.01
CA ALA A 246 10.22 10.01 15.33
C ALA A 246 11.18 8.80 15.24
N GLU A 247 12.23 8.77 16.07
CA GLU A 247 13.28 7.75 16.01
C GLU A 247 12.72 6.35 16.28
N GLU A 248 11.78 6.27 17.23
CA GLU A 248 11.06 5.06 17.62
C GLU A 248 10.26 4.42 16.47
N ALA A 249 9.97 5.16 15.39
CA ALA A 249 9.34 4.58 14.20
C ALA A 249 10.29 3.66 13.40
N GLY A 250 11.59 3.65 13.74
CA GLY A 250 12.57 2.70 13.20
C GLY A 250 12.91 2.92 11.74
N TYR A 251 12.96 4.18 11.30
CA TYR A 251 13.35 4.58 9.94
C TYR A 251 14.75 5.19 9.84
N GLY A 252 15.48 5.27 10.97
CA GLY A 252 16.82 5.84 11.02
C GLY A 252 16.89 7.31 10.59
N SER A 253 18.06 7.73 10.10
CA SER A 253 18.28 9.09 9.61
C SER A 253 17.55 9.34 8.28
N VAL A 254 16.70 10.36 8.24
CA VAL A 254 15.94 10.73 7.05
C VAL A 254 16.79 11.54 6.08
N ASP A 255 17.13 10.95 4.94
CA ASP A 255 17.71 11.67 3.80
C ASP A 255 16.69 12.65 3.21
N GLN A 256 17.01 13.93 3.22
CA GLN A 256 16.14 15.02 2.79
C GLN A 256 16.28 15.36 1.31
N ASN A 257 17.35 14.91 0.65
CA ASN A 257 17.73 15.38 -0.69
C ASN A 257 16.97 14.69 -1.82
N SER A 258 16.39 13.50 -1.56
CA SER A 258 15.79 12.62 -2.56
C SER A 258 14.28 12.47 -2.39
N VAL A 259 13.59 13.52 -1.91
CA VAL A 259 12.19 13.45 -1.48
C VAL A 259 11.29 14.34 -2.34
N HIS A 260 10.26 13.74 -2.94
CA HIS A 260 9.23 14.49 -3.65
C HIS A 260 8.60 15.55 -2.71
N PRO A 261 8.26 16.77 -3.18
CA PRO A 261 7.67 17.84 -2.34
C PRO A 261 6.33 17.46 -1.69
N GLY A 262 5.74 16.34 -2.11
CA GLY A 262 4.46 15.80 -1.65
C GLY A 262 3.30 16.36 -2.46
N ILE A 263 2.08 15.97 -2.11
CA ILE A 263 0.87 16.47 -2.78
C ILE A 263 0.68 17.94 -2.39
N SER A 264 1.14 18.85 -3.24
CA SER A 264 0.80 20.26 -3.25
C SER A 264 -0.17 20.48 -4.40
N LYS A 265 -1.42 20.80 -4.08
CA LYS A 265 -2.30 21.53 -4.99
C LYS A 265 -3.20 22.45 -4.19
N ASP A 266 -3.34 23.65 -4.75
CA ASP A 266 -4.32 24.69 -4.40
C ASP A 266 -5.72 24.14 -4.14
#